data_AF-A0A133YKS1-F1
#
_entry.id   AF-A0A133YKS1-F1
#
_cell.length_a   1.000
_cell.length_b   1.000
_cell.length_c   1.000
_cell.angle_alpha   90.00
_cell.angle_beta   90.00
_cell.angle_gamma   90.00
#
_symmetry.space_group_name_H-M   'P 1'
#
loop_
_entity.id
_entity.type
_entity.pdbx_description
1 polymer ?
#
loop_
_entity_poly.entity_id
_entity_poly.type
_entity_poly.pdbx_seq_one_letter_code
_entity_poly.pdbx_strand_id
1 'polypeptide(L)'
;MDFLNHQFCLAHLLRELQYLSELNTGQDWSKNVSSPFRKAIHERNGNPNDVIDKAPWIERLDRLPKQNTEQLGQKFITFRKGLIKYRDYIFNFLADPMIPSDNNGSERGIRKLKIKLRTPVHFVQT
;
A
#
# COMPACT_ATOMS: atom_id res chain seq x y z
N MET A 1 -1.72 -12.41 14.83
CA MET A 1 -1.78 -11.53 13.65
C MET A 1 -2.21 -12.38 12.49
N ASP A 2 -3.51 -12.42 12.30
CA ASP A 2 -4.19 -13.26 11.33
C ASP A 2 -4.26 -12.48 10.03
N PHE A 3 -3.27 -12.71 9.15
CA PHE A 3 -3.18 -12.19 7.77
C PHE A 3 -4.35 -12.60 6.86
N LEU A 4 -5.41 -13.17 7.44
CA LEU A 4 -6.57 -13.72 6.76
C LEU A 4 -7.79 -12.77 6.82
N ASN A 5 -7.81 -11.78 7.72
CA ASN A 5 -8.98 -10.91 7.92
C ASN A 5 -8.72 -9.40 7.78
N HIS A 6 -7.52 -8.99 7.35
CA HIS A 6 -7.18 -7.57 7.19
C HIS A 6 -6.91 -7.25 5.72
N GLN A 7 -7.63 -6.28 5.16
CA GLN A 7 -7.36 -5.79 3.81
C GLN A 7 -5.89 -5.30 3.70
N PHE A 8 -5.15 -5.88 2.76
CA PHE A 8 -3.74 -5.57 2.50
C PHE A 8 -3.59 -4.19 1.88
N CYS A 9 -3.54 -3.15 2.72
CA CYS A 9 -3.25 -1.79 2.28
C CYS A 9 -1.80 -1.44 2.62
N LEU A 10 -1.13 -0.66 1.75
CA LEU A 10 0.24 -0.20 2.03
C LEU A 10 0.31 0.61 3.32
N ALA A 11 -0.72 1.38 3.65
CA ALA A 11 -0.82 2.11 4.92
C ALA A 11 -0.72 1.19 6.15
N HIS A 12 -1.31 -0.01 6.08
CA HIS A 12 -1.22 -1.01 7.16
C HIS A 12 0.17 -1.64 7.22
N LEU A 13 0.76 -1.98 6.06
CA LEU A 13 2.14 -2.49 6.00
C LEU A 13 3.13 -1.49 6.58
N LEU A 14 2.97 -0.19 6.26
CA LEU A 14 3.83 0.88 6.79
C LEU A 14 3.67 1.07 8.30
N ARG A 15 2.44 0.99 8.83
CA ARG A 15 2.19 1.06 10.28
C ARG A 15 2.83 -0.11 11.02
N GLU A 16 2.71 -1.32 10.48
CA GLU A 16 3.34 -2.51 11.06
C GLU A 16 4.87 -2.41 11.01
N LEU A 17 5.43 -1.88 9.93
CA LEU A 17 6.87 -1.60 9.83
C LEU A 17 7.35 -0.54 10.84
N GLN A 18 6.53 0.48 11.09
CA GLN A 18 6.79 1.46 12.15
C GLN A 18 6.82 0.78 13.52
N TYR A 19 5.81 -0.03 13.83
CA TYR A 19 5.75 -0.81 15.06
C TYR A 19 6.97 -1.73 15.23
N LEU A 20 7.40 -2.43 14.17
CA LEU A 20 8.61 -3.25 14.19
C LEU A 20 9.88 -2.40 14.42
N SER A 21 9.94 -1.18 13.88
CA SER A 21 11.05 -0.25 14.13
C SER A 21 11.10 0.25 15.57
N GLU A 22 9.96 0.37 16.24
CA GLU A 22 9.89 0.72 17.67
C GLU A 22 10.23 -0.47 18.56
N LEU A 23 9.84 -1.69 18.15
CA LEU A 23 10.13 -2.92 18.87
C LEU A 23 11.63 -3.26 18.90
N ASN A 24 12.35 -2.90 17.83
CA ASN A 24 13.80 -3.05 17.75
C ASN A 24 14.37 -1.85 16.99
N THR A 25 14.94 -0.90 17.73
CA THR A 25 15.47 0.36 17.21
C THR A 25 16.84 0.22 16.55
N GLY A 26 17.55 -0.88 16.83
CA GLY A 26 18.89 -1.17 16.30
C GLY A 26 18.92 -1.84 14.94
N GLN A 27 17.76 -2.12 14.34
CA GLN A 27 17.68 -2.72 13.00
C GLN A 27 17.24 -1.69 11.94
N ASP A 28 17.75 -1.86 10.72
CA ASP A 28 17.36 -1.05 9.55
C ASP A 28 16.46 -1.81 8.57
N TRP A 29 16.15 -3.08 8.86
CA TRP A 29 15.27 -3.91 8.04
C TRP A 29 13.91 -3.25 7.78
N SER A 30 13.24 -2.75 8.82
CA SER A 30 11.93 -2.11 8.68
C SER A 30 11.98 -0.85 7.81
N LYS A 31 13.05 -0.06 7.92
CA LYS A 31 13.26 1.15 7.11
C LYS A 31 13.54 0.78 5.65
N ASN A 32 14.38 -0.24 5.43
CA ASN A 32 14.72 -0.75 4.10
C ASN A 32 13.46 -1.26 3.37
N VAL A 33 12.60 -2.00 4.07
CA VAL A 33 11.31 -2.49 3.53
C VAL A 33 10.32 -1.33 3.30
N SER A 34 10.29 -0.32 4.17
CA SER A 34 9.38 0.82 4.02
C SER A 34 9.69 1.69 2.80
N SER A 35 10.97 1.78 2.41
CA SER A 35 11.44 2.62 1.30
C SER A 35 10.74 2.36 -0.05
N PRO A 36 10.70 1.13 -0.59
CA PRO A 36 9.99 0.85 -1.84
C PRO A 36 8.49 1.12 -1.73
N PHE A 37 7.85 0.89 -0.58
CA PHE A 37 6.42 1.20 -0.40
C PHE A 37 6.13 2.70 -0.49
N ARG A 38 6.93 3.54 0.17
CA ARG A 38 6.77 5.00 0.13
C ARG A 38 7.00 5.54 -1.28
N LYS A 39 8.02 5.02 -1.98
CA LYS A 39 8.31 5.38 -3.36
C LYS A 39 7.16 4.97 -4.31
N ALA A 40 6.55 3.81 -4.12
CA ALA A 40 5.45 3.35 -4.95
C ALA A 40 4.18 4.21 -4.76
N ILE A 41 3.89 4.61 -3.51
CA ILE A 41 2.81 5.57 -3.22
C ILE A 41 3.09 6.91 -3.92
N HIS A 42 4.33 7.40 -3.85
CA HIS A 42 4.71 8.64 -4.50
C HIS A 42 4.52 8.57 -6.03
N GLU A 43 4.95 7.47 -6.65
CA GLU A 43 4.78 7.22 -8.09
C GLU A 43 3.30 7.24 -8.49
N ARG A 44 2.42 6.55 -7.74
CA ARG A 44 0.97 6.58 -7.97
C ARG A 44 0.38 7.98 -7.77
N ASN A 45 0.83 8.73 -6.77
CA ASN A 45 0.31 10.08 -6.52
C ASN A 45 0.70 11.07 -7.62
N GLY A 46 1.88 10.90 -8.22
CA GLY A 46 2.30 11.66 -9.40
C GLY A 46 1.56 11.27 -10.68
N ASN A 47 1.15 9.99 -10.77
CA ASN A 47 0.51 9.41 -11.96
C ASN A 47 -0.82 8.72 -11.57
N PRO A 48 -1.88 9.47 -11.21
CA PRO A 48 -3.07 8.91 -10.56
C PRO A 48 -3.95 8.06 -11.46
N ASN A 49 -3.92 8.26 -12.78
CA ASN A 49 -4.77 7.53 -13.73
C ASN A 49 -3.98 6.54 -14.61
N ASP A 50 -2.65 6.55 -14.52
CA ASP A 50 -1.79 5.71 -15.35
C ASP A 50 -1.82 4.25 -14.93
N VAL A 51 -1.60 3.37 -15.91
CA VAL A 51 -1.23 1.98 -15.66
C VAL A 51 0.29 1.94 -15.53
N ILE A 52 0.78 1.73 -14.30
CA ILE A 52 2.20 1.71 -13.98
C ILE A 52 2.64 0.26 -13.86
N ASP A 53 3.72 -0.11 -14.55
CA ASP A 53 4.28 -1.45 -14.45
C ASP A 53 4.77 -1.74 -13.03
N LYS A 54 4.27 -2.83 -12.44
CA LYS A 54 4.58 -3.24 -11.06
C LYS A 54 5.80 -4.15 -10.97
N ALA A 55 6.28 -4.72 -12.07
CA ALA A 55 7.43 -5.63 -12.08
C ALA A 55 8.70 -5.04 -11.41
N PRO A 56 9.14 -3.79 -11.68
CA PRO A 56 10.31 -3.22 -11.01
C PRO A 56 10.12 -3.04 -9.51
N TRP A 57 8.88 -2.92 -9.03
CA TRP A 57 8.57 -2.77 -7.61
C TRP A 57 8.61 -4.11 -6.87
N ILE A 58 8.09 -5.16 -7.51
CA ILE A 58 8.23 -6.54 -7.03
C ILE A 58 9.71 -6.92 -6.96
N GLU A 59 10.47 -6.62 -8.01
CA GLU A 59 11.92 -6.91 -8.03
C GLU A 59 12.67 -6.15 -6.93
N ARG A 60 12.35 -4.87 -6.68
CA ARG A 60 12.90 -4.11 -5.55
C ARG A 60 12.58 -4.75 -4.20
N LEU A 61 11.39 -5.32 -4.04
CA LEU A 61 10.98 -6.03 -2.83
C LEU A 61 11.78 -7.34 -2.66
N ASP A 62 11.99 -8.10 -3.74
CA ASP A 62 12.77 -9.34 -3.73
C ASP A 62 14.27 -9.11 -3.51
N ARG A 63 14.78 -7.95 -3.94
CA ARG A 63 16.17 -7.50 -3.71
C ARG A 63 16.41 -6.96 -2.31
N LEU A 64 15.38 -6.78 -1.49
CA LEU A 64 15.57 -6.37 -0.11
C LEU A 64 16.50 -7.37 0.58
N PRO A 65 17.40 -6.89 1.46
CA PRO A 65 18.40 -7.75 2.07
C PRO A 65 17.71 -9.00 2.63
N LYS A 66 18.21 -10.19 2.27
CA LYS A 66 17.89 -11.45 2.97
C LYS A 66 18.44 -11.45 4.40
N GLN A 67 18.57 -10.27 5.02
CA GLN A 67 18.91 -10.08 6.42
C GLN A 67 18.10 -11.06 7.24
N ASN A 68 18.79 -11.72 8.16
CA ASN A 68 18.20 -12.84 8.84
C ASN A 68 17.22 -12.31 9.89
N THR A 69 15.96 -12.12 9.46
CA THR A 69 14.83 -11.74 10.31
C THR A 69 14.64 -12.71 11.50
N GLU A 70 15.27 -13.88 11.42
CA GLU A 70 15.36 -14.87 12.50
C GLU A 70 15.93 -14.27 13.80
N GLN A 71 16.93 -13.39 13.70
CA GLN A 71 17.54 -12.74 14.87
C GLN A 71 16.77 -11.52 15.36
N LEU A 72 15.82 -11.00 14.57
CA LEU A 72 14.99 -9.85 14.94
C LEU A 72 13.75 -10.25 15.74
N GLY A 73 13.39 -11.54 15.72
CA GLY A 73 12.29 -12.12 16.50
C GLY A 73 11.07 -12.48 15.68
N GLN A 74 10.15 -13.22 16.32
CA GLN A 74 9.01 -13.87 15.66
C GLN A 74 8.12 -12.90 14.86
N LYS A 75 7.95 -11.66 15.33
CA LYS A 75 7.12 -10.66 14.63
C LYS A 75 7.69 -10.26 13.27
N PHE A 76 9.01 -10.14 13.16
CA PHE A 76 9.69 -9.84 11.89
C PHE A 76 9.58 -11.01 10.91
N ILE A 77 9.79 -12.24 11.40
CA ILE A 77 9.65 -13.48 10.59
C ILE A 77 8.24 -13.57 10.02
N THR A 78 7.24 -13.38 10.88
CA THR A 78 5.82 -13.44 10.52
C THR A 78 5.46 -12.36 9.49
N PHE A 79 5.93 -11.12 9.67
CA PHE A 79 5.69 -10.04 8.71
C PHE A 79 6.34 -10.34 7.35
N ARG A 80 7.61 -10.78 7.34
CA ARG A 80 8.32 -11.20 6.12
C ARG A 80 7.60 -12.32 5.37
N LYS A 81 7.12 -13.34 6.07
CA LYS A 81 6.31 -14.41 5.46
C LYS A 81 5.05 -13.86 4.80
N GLY A 82 4.39 -12.89 5.44
CA GLY A 82 3.27 -12.15 4.85
C GLY A 82 3.66 -11.43 3.55
N LEU A 83 4.77 -10.68 3.54
CA LEU A 83 5.25 -10.00 2.35
C LEU A 83 5.50 -10.95 1.18
N ILE A 84 6.14 -12.09 1.43
CA ILE A 84 6.42 -13.11 0.41
C ILE A 84 5.11 -13.72 -0.13
N LYS A 85 4.17 -14.04 0.77
CA LYS A 85 2.88 -14.65 0.43
C LYS A 85 2.05 -13.75 -0.48
N TYR A 86 2.08 -12.43 -0.27
CA TYR A 86 1.27 -11.48 -1.01
C TYR A 86 2.09 -10.61 -1.98
N ARG A 87 3.33 -10.99 -2.29
CA ARG A 87 4.28 -10.17 -3.08
C ARG A 87 3.69 -9.68 -4.41
N ASP A 88 2.96 -10.54 -5.09
CA ASP A 88 2.38 -10.26 -6.41
C ASP A 88 1.18 -9.29 -6.34
N TYR A 89 0.59 -9.12 -5.16
CA TYR A 89 -0.62 -8.31 -4.95
C TYR A 89 -0.33 -6.94 -4.31
N ILE A 90 0.78 -6.80 -3.55
CA ILE A 90 1.12 -5.57 -2.82
C ILE A 90 1.12 -4.33 -3.73
N PHE A 91 1.60 -4.48 -4.96
CA PHE A 91 1.73 -3.39 -5.93
C PHE A 91 0.60 -3.33 -6.96
N ASN A 92 -0.52 -4.03 -6.76
CA ASN A 92 -1.65 -3.99 -7.71
C ASN A 92 -2.22 -2.57 -7.90
N PHE A 93 -2.13 -1.73 -6.87
CA PHE A 93 -2.53 -0.33 -6.97
C PHE A 93 -1.72 0.46 -8.00
N LEU A 94 -0.60 -0.04 -8.50
CA LEU A 94 0.18 0.56 -9.61
C LEU A 94 -0.37 0.14 -10.98
N ALA A 95 -0.82 -1.11 -11.11
CA ALA A 95 -1.38 -1.61 -12.36
C ALA A 95 -2.85 -1.19 -12.57
N ASP A 96 -3.60 -1.03 -11.48
CA ASP A 96 -5.01 -0.64 -11.51
C ASP A 96 -5.22 0.69 -10.74
N PRO A 97 -5.52 1.81 -11.44
CA PRO A 97 -5.76 3.10 -10.79
C PRO A 97 -7.06 3.14 -9.95
N MET A 98 -7.95 2.15 -10.08
CA MET A 98 -9.15 2.02 -9.23
C MET A 98 -8.82 1.50 -7.84
N ILE A 99 -7.69 0.80 -7.68
CA ILE A 99 -7.23 0.30 -6.38
C ILE A 99 -6.46 1.42 -5.66
N PRO A 100 -6.93 1.92 -4.51
CA PRO A 100 -6.24 2.98 -3.80
C PRO A 100 -4.96 2.45 -3.12
N SER A 101 -3.88 3.22 -3.19
CA SER A 101 -2.62 2.93 -2.49
C SER A 101 -2.71 3.12 -0.96
N ASP A 102 -3.69 3.91 -0.52
CA ASP A 102 -3.95 4.27 0.87
C ASP A 102 -5.38 3.82 1.24
N ASN A 103 -5.59 3.31 2.45
CA ASN A 103 -6.89 2.84 2.93
C ASN A 103 -7.88 3.99 3.20
N ASN A 104 -7.89 5.01 2.37
CA ASN A 104 -8.94 6.03 2.37
C ASN A 104 -10.12 5.62 1.46
N GLY A 105 -10.18 4.34 1.05
CA GLY A 105 -11.22 3.78 0.20
C GLY A 105 -12.61 3.83 0.83
N SER A 106 -12.70 3.66 2.16
CA SER A 106 -13.96 3.74 2.90
C SER A 106 -14.61 5.14 2.83
N GLU A 107 -13.83 6.21 2.61
CA GLU A 107 -14.34 7.58 2.46
C GLU A 107 -14.43 8.05 0.99
N ARG A 108 -13.57 7.54 0.10
CA ARG A 108 -13.55 7.96 -1.31
C ARG A 108 -14.77 7.50 -2.11
N GLY A 109 -15.38 6.36 -1.76
CA GLY A 109 -16.66 5.93 -2.34
C GLY A 109 -17.79 6.94 -2.09
N ILE A 110 -17.80 7.57 -0.91
CA ILE A 110 -18.76 8.59 -0.51
C ILE A 110 -18.51 9.91 -1.27
N ARG A 111 -17.23 10.28 -1.50
CA ARG A 111 -16.89 11.51 -2.24
C ARG A 111 -17.12 11.41 -3.75
N LYS A 112 -16.91 10.25 -4.40
CA LYS A 112 -17.22 10.08 -5.84
C LYS A 112 -18.74 10.15 -6.13
N LEU A 113 -19.58 9.68 -5.21
CA LEU A 113 -21.04 9.82 -5.31
C LEU A 113 -21.49 11.29 -5.20
N LYS A 114 -20.83 12.11 -4.37
CA LYS A 114 -21.21 13.52 -4.18
C LYS A 114 -20.86 14.42 -5.38
N ILE A 115 -19.88 14.05 -6.21
CA ILE A 115 -19.46 14.86 -7.37
C ILE A 115 -20.31 14.58 -8.62
N LYS A 116 -20.97 13.42 -8.72
CA LYS A 116 -21.85 13.06 -9.85
C LYS A 116 -23.33 13.50 -9.65
N LEU A 117 -23.61 14.38 -8.70
CA LEU A 117 -24.92 15.03 -8.55
C LEU A 117 -24.81 16.54 -8.83
N ARG A 118 -24.34 16.88 -10.03
CA ARG A 118 -24.61 18.18 -10.64
C ARG A 118 -24.92 17.96 -12.10
N THR A 119 -26.21 17.94 -12.41
CA THR A 119 -26.69 18.40 -13.72
C THR A 119 -27.72 19.51 -13.48
N PRO A 120 -27.57 20.66 -14.14
CA PRO A 120 -28.42 21.84 -14.01
C PRO A 120 -29.68 21.68 -14.87
N VAL A 121 -30.80 22.31 -14.47
CA VAL A 121 -31.88 22.61 -15.40
C VAL A 121 -32.34 24.05 -15.19
N HIS A 122 -32.04 24.89 -16.19
CA HIS A 122 -32.62 26.21 -16.40
C HIS A 122 -33.93 26.06 -17.21
N PHE A 123 -34.97 26.76 -16.75
CA PHE A 123 -36.13 27.38 -17.43
C PHE A 123 -36.95 26.64 -18.51
N VAL A 124 -38.28 26.65 -18.33
CA VAL A 124 -39.24 27.06 -19.39
C VAL A 124 -40.42 27.83 -18.77
N GLN A 125 -40.82 28.93 -19.43
CA GLN A 125 -42.00 29.76 -19.19
C GLN A 125 -43.31 29.03 -19.49
N THR A 126 -44.39 29.40 -18.79
CA THR A 126 -45.69 29.81 -19.36
C THR A 126 -46.42 30.67 -18.34
#